data_AF-A0AAD7LNT1-F1
#
_entry.id   AF-A0AAD7LNT1-F1
#
_cell.length_a   1.000
_cell.length_b   1.000
_cell.length_c   1.000
_cell.angle_alpha   90.00
_cell.angle_beta   90.00
_cell.angle_gamma   90.00
#
_symmetry.space_group_name_H-M   'P 1'
#
loop_
_entity.id
_entity.type
_entity.pdbx_description
1 polymer ?
#
loop_
_entity_poly.entity_id
_entity_poly.type
_entity_poly.pdbx_seq_one_letter_code
_entity_poly.pdbx_strand_id
1 'polypeptide(L)'
;MLPLIYFPGPLDKKVDVKSRVDEGADQQLEEKGVASHVVAVLSDLCGPGEWMPIEKLHAELVKQYGNVWHHNQVRRYLTSEDWLGPESKGNPWYGLLMLLRKYPEHFVINIRKKGRLALEFVSLVSLLS
;
A
#
# COMPACT_ATOMS: atom_id res chain seq x y z
N MET A 1 20.62 -42.97 60.19
CA MET A 1 21.00 -43.49 58.87
C MET A 1 20.77 -42.36 57.86
N LEU A 2 21.84 -41.72 57.37
CA LEU A 2 21.87 -40.76 56.23
C LEU A 2 22.48 -41.51 55.02
N PRO A 3 22.55 -40.96 53.79
CA PRO A 3 21.57 -40.28 52.91
C PRO A 3 21.65 -40.83 51.43
N LEU A 4 20.99 -40.21 50.42
CA LEU A 4 21.61 -39.68 49.17
C LEU A 4 20.59 -39.26 48.05
N ILE A 5 20.34 -37.94 47.95
CA ILE A 5 20.35 -36.99 46.80
C ILE A 5 19.83 -37.37 45.38
N TYR A 6 18.95 -36.53 44.80
CA TYR A 6 19.20 -35.76 43.54
C TYR A 6 18.20 -34.59 43.37
N PHE A 7 18.71 -33.38 43.13
CA PHE A 7 18.02 -32.19 42.56
C PHE A 7 18.70 -31.90 41.20
N PRO A 8 18.00 -31.39 40.15
CA PRO A 8 17.66 -29.95 40.06
C PRO A 8 16.30 -29.64 39.38
N GLY A 9 15.84 -28.39 39.53
CA GLY A 9 14.56 -27.85 39.00
C GLY A 9 14.57 -27.47 37.51
N PRO A 10 13.95 -26.34 37.13
CA PRO A 10 12.52 -26.12 36.91
C PRO A 10 12.20 -25.95 35.41
N LEU A 11 10.96 -26.22 34.97
CA LEU A 11 10.54 -25.84 33.62
C LEU A 11 9.20 -25.10 33.64
N ASP A 12 9.35 -23.79 33.49
CA ASP A 12 8.44 -22.77 33.03
C ASP A 12 7.26 -23.26 32.17
N LYS A 13 6.07 -22.81 32.54
CA LYS A 13 4.97 -22.59 31.59
C LYS A 13 4.54 -21.14 31.69
N LYS A 14 5.44 -20.26 31.28
CA LYS A 14 5.09 -18.89 30.88
C LYS A 14 4.35 -19.02 29.55
N VAL A 15 3.03 -19.00 29.60
CA VAL A 15 2.21 -18.82 28.39
C VAL A 15 2.46 -17.39 27.94
N ASP A 16 3.37 -17.25 26.98
CA ASP A 16 3.65 -16.01 26.29
C ASP A 16 2.37 -15.54 25.59
N VAL A 17 1.73 -14.52 26.17
CA VAL A 17 0.85 -13.60 25.46
C VAL A 17 1.76 -12.74 24.59
N LYS A 18 1.98 -13.17 23.34
CA LYS A 18 2.72 -12.43 22.31
C LYS A 18 2.18 -12.88 20.95
N SER A 19 1.81 -12.05 19.98
CA SER A 19 1.82 -10.61 19.75
C SER A 19 0.68 -10.40 18.75
N ARG A 20 -0.32 -9.57 19.06
CA ARG A 20 -1.38 -9.18 18.09
C ARG A 20 -1.35 -7.68 17.80
N VAL A 21 -0.24 -7.01 18.12
CA VAL A 21 -0.16 -5.53 18.14
C VAL A 21 0.86 -4.97 17.14
N ASP A 22 1.70 -5.80 16.52
CA ASP A 22 2.78 -5.32 15.64
C ASP A 22 2.40 -5.28 14.15
N GLU A 23 1.56 -6.21 13.70
CA GLU A 23 1.23 -6.36 12.26
C GLU A 23 0.55 -5.13 11.65
N GLY A 24 -0.22 -4.37 12.45
CA GLY A 24 -0.90 -3.17 11.99
C GLY A 24 0.03 -1.95 11.83
N ALA A 25 1.10 -1.87 12.63
CA ALA A 25 2.06 -0.78 12.56
C ALA A 25 2.97 -0.92 11.34
N ASP A 26 3.43 -2.14 11.07
CA ASP A 26 4.24 -2.47 9.89
C ASP A 26 3.46 -2.26 8.60
N GLN A 27 2.19 -2.71 8.56
CA GLN A 27 1.29 -2.48 7.42
C GLN A 27 1.05 -0.99 7.13
N GLN A 28 0.92 -0.18 8.18
CA GLN A 28 0.72 1.26 8.02
C GLN A 28 2.00 1.96 7.54
N LEU A 29 3.17 1.50 7.98
CA LEU A 29 4.46 2.04 7.54
C LEU A 29 4.73 1.70 6.06
N GLU A 30 4.47 0.46 5.65
CA GLU A 30 4.60 0.02 4.25
C GLU A 30 3.69 0.85 3.34
N GLU A 31 2.42 1.01 3.69
CA GLU A 31 1.46 1.79 2.90
C GLU A 31 1.88 3.26 2.76
N LYS A 32 2.32 3.91 3.85
CA LYS A 32 2.87 5.27 3.81
C LYS A 32 4.10 5.36 2.92
N GLY A 33 4.92 4.32 2.91
CA GLY A 33 6.04 4.17 1.98
C GLY A 33 5.55 4.19 0.53
N VAL A 34 4.53 3.39 0.18
CA VAL A 34 3.95 3.40 -1.17
C VAL A 34 3.42 4.79 -1.53
N ALA A 35 2.65 5.42 -0.65
CA ALA A 35 2.13 6.77 -0.88
C ALA A 35 3.26 7.79 -1.14
N SER A 36 4.35 7.71 -0.39
CA SER A 36 5.52 8.58 -0.58
C SER A 36 6.18 8.41 -1.94
N HIS A 37 6.30 7.17 -2.44
CA HIS A 37 6.84 6.91 -3.77
C HIS A 37 5.88 7.38 -4.88
N VAL A 38 4.56 7.31 -4.65
CA VAL A 38 3.59 7.91 -5.58
C VAL A 38 3.77 9.42 -5.66
N VAL A 39 4.00 10.10 -4.53
CA VAL A 39 4.30 11.54 -4.51
C VAL A 39 5.58 11.83 -5.31
N ALA A 40 6.64 11.04 -5.12
CA ALA A 40 7.88 11.20 -5.86
C ALA A 40 7.65 11.08 -7.38
N VAL A 41 7.00 10.01 -7.84
CA VAL A 41 6.72 9.80 -9.27
C VAL A 41 5.87 10.93 -9.86
N LEU A 42 4.86 11.42 -9.14
CA LEU A 42 4.05 12.54 -9.61
C LEU A 42 4.84 13.86 -9.63
N SER A 43 5.71 14.09 -8.65
CA SER A 43 6.56 15.29 -8.61
C SER A 43 7.56 15.31 -9.76
N ASP A 44 8.08 14.14 -10.16
CA ASP A 44 9.05 14.01 -11.24
C ASP A 44 8.40 14.11 -12.63
N LEU A 45 7.14 13.72 -12.76
CA LEU A 45 6.47 13.55 -14.06
C LEU A 45 5.29 14.50 -14.32
N CYS A 46 4.88 15.32 -13.35
CA CYS A 46 3.80 16.30 -13.51
C CYS A 46 4.28 17.70 -13.14
N GLY A 47 3.99 18.66 -14.02
CA GLY A 47 4.15 20.09 -13.76
C GLY A 47 2.95 20.71 -13.03
N PRO A 48 3.04 22.02 -12.71
CA PRO A 48 1.93 22.77 -12.12
C PRO A 48 0.66 22.71 -12.99
N GLY A 49 -0.48 22.40 -12.39
CA GLY A 49 -1.77 22.25 -13.06
C GLY A 49 -1.95 20.96 -13.87
N GLU A 50 -0.93 20.11 -13.97
CA GLU A 50 -0.98 18.88 -14.75
C GLU A 50 -1.69 17.74 -14.01
N TRP A 51 -2.25 16.84 -14.80
CA TRP A 51 -2.99 15.67 -14.34
C TRP A 51 -2.48 14.43 -15.06
N MET A 52 -2.18 13.37 -14.31
CA MET A 52 -1.73 12.10 -14.87
C MET A 52 -2.87 11.07 -14.87
N PRO A 53 -3.09 10.31 -15.97
CA PRO A 53 -3.96 9.14 -15.94
C PRO A 53 -3.47 8.12 -14.90
N ILE A 54 -4.36 7.56 -14.08
CA ILE A 54 -3.97 6.58 -13.04
C ILE A 54 -3.34 5.33 -13.66
N GLU A 55 -3.81 4.91 -14.83
CA GLU A 55 -3.19 3.83 -15.62
C GLU A 55 -1.71 4.12 -15.95
N LYS A 56 -1.40 5.37 -16.34
CA LYS A 56 -0.02 5.78 -16.62
C LYS A 56 0.83 5.78 -15.35
N LEU A 57 0.29 6.32 -14.25
CA LEU A 57 0.97 6.30 -12.94
C LEU A 57 1.28 4.87 -12.51
N HIS A 58 0.31 3.96 -12.64
CA HIS A 58 0.49 2.54 -12.34
C HIS A 58 1.61 1.92 -13.16
N ALA A 59 1.65 2.17 -14.47
CA ALA A 59 2.71 1.67 -15.34
C ALA A 59 4.10 2.17 -14.90
N GLU A 60 4.23 3.45 -14.52
CA GLU A 60 5.49 4.01 -14.02
C GLU A 60 5.91 3.42 -12.68
N LEU A 61 4.96 3.18 -11.76
CA LEU A 61 5.24 2.52 -10.48
C LEU A 61 5.70 1.08 -10.67
N VAL A 62 5.05 0.31 -11.56
CA VAL A 62 5.46 -1.05 -11.90
C VAL A 62 6.84 -1.05 -12.54
N LYS A 63 7.12 -0.12 -13.44
CA LYS A 63 8.42 0.00 -14.11
C LYS A 63 9.55 0.32 -13.14
N GLN A 64 9.34 1.27 -12.23
CA GLN A 64 10.37 1.74 -11.30
C GLN A 64 10.55 0.80 -10.11
N TYR A 65 9.45 0.25 -9.57
CA TYR A 65 9.44 -0.44 -8.29
C TYR A 65 8.97 -1.90 -8.36
N GLY A 66 8.51 -2.38 -9.51
CA GLY A 66 7.94 -3.74 -9.66
C GLY A 66 8.89 -4.85 -9.24
N ASN A 67 10.20 -4.65 -9.36
CA ASN A 67 11.24 -5.60 -8.93
C ASN A 67 11.61 -5.49 -7.44
N VAL A 68 11.23 -4.38 -6.79
CA VAL A 68 11.57 -4.07 -5.39
C VAL A 68 10.38 -4.36 -4.47
N TRP A 69 9.15 -4.12 -4.95
CA TRP A 69 7.91 -4.21 -4.20
C TRP A 69 7.21 -5.57 -4.33
N HIS A 70 7.96 -6.66 -4.19
CA HIS A 70 7.41 -8.02 -4.30
C HIS A 70 6.67 -8.53 -3.05
N HIS A 71 6.56 -7.72 -1.99
CA HIS A 71 5.79 -8.09 -0.79
C HIS A 71 4.28 -8.02 -1.04
N ASN A 72 3.51 -8.99 -0.53
CA ASN A 72 2.05 -9.08 -0.75
C ASN A 72 1.31 -7.79 -0.37
N GLN A 73 1.74 -7.13 0.71
CA GLN A 73 1.07 -5.91 1.21
C GLN A 73 1.24 -4.69 0.29
N VAL A 74 2.33 -4.62 -0.47
CA VAL A 74 2.58 -3.53 -1.44
C VAL A 74 2.04 -3.91 -2.82
N ARG A 75 2.23 -5.17 -3.22
CA ARG A 75 1.77 -5.72 -4.49
C ARG A 75 0.26 -5.51 -4.70
N ARG A 76 -0.54 -5.58 -3.64
CA ARG A 76 -2.00 -5.34 -3.67
C ARG A 76 -2.43 -3.99 -4.24
N TYR A 77 -1.53 -2.99 -4.25
CA TYR A 77 -1.81 -1.68 -4.84
C TYR A 77 -1.53 -1.66 -6.35
N LEU A 78 -0.71 -2.58 -6.85
CA LEU A 78 -0.32 -2.69 -8.26
C LEU A 78 -0.99 -3.86 -8.98
N THR A 79 -1.75 -4.71 -8.28
CA THR A 79 -2.44 -5.86 -8.86
C THR A 79 -3.92 -5.90 -8.48
N SER A 80 -4.74 -6.54 -9.31
CA SER A 80 -6.17 -6.76 -9.03
C SER A 80 -6.43 -7.98 -8.13
N GLU A 81 -5.40 -8.73 -7.74
CA GLU A 81 -5.50 -10.04 -7.06
C GLU A 81 -6.32 -9.98 -5.76
N ASP A 82 -6.16 -8.90 -4.98
CA ASP A 82 -6.87 -8.73 -3.71
C ASP A 82 -8.22 -8.01 -3.83
N TRP A 83 -8.58 -7.56 -5.03
CA TRP A 83 -9.76 -6.73 -5.29
C TRP A 83 -10.76 -7.43 -6.22
N LEU A 84 -11.33 -8.55 -5.76
CA LEU A 84 -12.25 -9.41 -6.52
C LEU A 84 -13.69 -8.86 -6.64
N GLY A 85 -13.96 -7.65 -6.13
CA GLY A 85 -15.28 -7.03 -6.19
C GLY A 85 -15.68 -6.57 -7.60
N PRO A 86 -16.98 -6.49 -7.93
CA PRO A 86 -17.45 -5.98 -9.23
C PRO A 86 -17.02 -4.52 -9.50
N GLU A 87 -16.63 -3.79 -8.45
CA GLU A 87 -16.13 -2.42 -8.51
C GLU A 87 -14.77 -2.31 -9.18
N SER A 88 -13.89 -3.30 -8.98
CA SER A 88 -12.57 -3.29 -9.62
C SER A 88 -12.69 -3.47 -11.13
N LYS A 89 -13.75 -4.13 -11.62
CA LYS A 89 -13.95 -4.44 -13.05
C LYS A 89 -12.71 -5.08 -13.70
N GLY A 90 -11.89 -5.80 -12.91
CA GLY A 90 -10.63 -6.39 -13.36
C GLY A 90 -9.47 -5.40 -13.57
N ASN A 91 -9.63 -4.16 -13.13
CA ASN A 91 -8.65 -3.10 -13.28
C ASN A 91 -7.44 -3.32 -12.35
N PRO A 92 -6.22 -3.49 -12.88
CA PRO A 92 -5.03 -3.77 -12.07
C PRO A 92 -4.61 -2.60 -11.18
N TRP A 93 -4.99 -1.36 -11.50
CA TRP A 93 -4.68 -0.17 -10.70
C TRP A 93 -5.79 0.21 -9.70
N TYR A 94 -6.79 -0.65 -9.50
CA TYR A 94 -7.86 -0.38 -8.53
C TYR A 94 -7.33 -0.25 -7.09
N GLY A 95 -6.35 -1.07 -6.69
CA GLY A 95 -5.71 -0.95 -5.39
C GLY A 95 -5.00 0.39 -5.22
N LEU A 96 -4.29 0.85 -6.24
CA LEU A 96 -3.67 2.17 -6.28
C LEU A 96 -4.72 3.28 -6.14
N LEU A 97 -5.84 3.18 -6.83
CA LEU A 97 -6.95 4.14 -6.68
C LEU A 97 -7.46 4.20 -5.24
N MET A 98 -7.57 3.06 -4.54
CA MET A 98 -7.98 3.02 -3.14
C MET A 98 -6.94 3.65 -2.22
N LEU A 99 -5.65 3.43 -2.49
CA LEU A 99 -4.56 4.08 -1.78
C LEU A 99 -4.66 5.60 -1.91
N LEU A 100 -4.79 6.10 -3.14
CA LEU A 100 -4.88 7.55 -3.40
C LEU A 100 -6.05 8.19 -2.66
N ARG A 101 -7.21 7.53 -2.60
CA ARG A 101 -8.40 8.01 -1.86
C ARG A 101 -8.18 8.06 -0.34
N LYS A 102 -7.24 7.30 0.19
CA LYS A 102 -6.92 7.25 1.63
C LYS A 102 -6.04 8.42 2.08
N TYR A 103 -5.37 9.10 1.15
CA TYR A 103 -4.48 10.24 1.42
C TYR A 103 -4.93 11.50 0.65
N PRO A 104 -6.16 12.00 0.87
CA PRO A 104 -6.71 13.16 0.14
C PRO A 104 -5.97 14.48 0.42
N GLU A 105 -5.18 14.55 1.49
CA GLU A 105 -4.30 15.68 1.80
C GLU A 105 -3.12 15.80 0.82
N HIS A 106 -2.77 14.70 0.14
CA HIS A 106 -1.67 14.65 -0.82
C HIS A 106 -2.17 14.55 -2.26
N PHE A 107 -3.26 13.82 -2.50
CA PHE A 107 -3.72 13.48 -3.83
C PHE A 107 -5.12 14.02 -4.13
N VAL A 108 -5.29 14.53 -5.35
CA VAL A 108 -6.60 14.89 -5.90
C VAL A 108 -6.90 13.97 -7.07
N ILE A 109 -8.08 13.35 -7.07
CA ILE A 109 -8.55 12.49 -8.16
C ILE A 109 -9.64 13.22 -8.95
N ASN A 110 -9.52 13.23 -10.27
CA ASN A 110 -10.52 13.75 -11.20
C ASN A 110 -11.01 12.63 -12.12
N ILE A 111 -12.32 12.39 -12.12
CA ILE A 111 -12.94 11.39 -13.01
C ILE A 111 -13.56 12.12 -14.19
N ARG A 112 -13.05 11.85 -15.39
CA ARG A 112 -13.54 12.42 -16.64
C ARG A 112 -14.32 11.35 -17.39
N LYS A 113 -15.58 11.64 -17.70
CA LYS A 113 -16.41 10.77 -18.54
C LYS A 113 -16.26 11.19 -20.00
N LYS A 114 -15.91 10.25 -20.87
CA LYS A 114 -15.91 10.41 -22.33
C LYS A 114 -16.83 9.36 -22.93
N GLY A 115 -18.08 9.76 -23.19
CA GLY A 115 -19.13 8.82 -23.63
C GLY A 115 -19.43 7.76 -22.58
N ARG A 116 -19.22 6.48 -22.92
CA ARG A 116 -19.42 5.34 -21.99
C ARG A 116 -18.20 5.02 -21.12
N LEU A 117 -17.05 5.64 -21.38
CA LEU A 117 -15.81 5.39 -20.65
C LEU A 117 -15.63 6.45 -19.56
N ALA A 118 -15.22 6.01 -18.36
CA ALA A 118 -14.74 6.88 -17.31
C ALA A 118 -13.22 6.70 -17.21
N LEU A 119 -12.48 7.80 -17.30
CA LEU A 119 -11.03 7.84 -17.11
C LEU A 119 -10.73 8.60 -15.83
N GLU A 120 -9.79 8.07 -15.06
CA GLU A 120 -9.42 8.59 -13.76
C GLU A 120 -8.03 9.21 -13.87
N PHE A 121 -7.92 10.44 -13.38
CA PHE A 121 -6.71 11.22 -13.37
C PHE A 121 -6.36 11.58 -11.93
N VAL A 122 -5.08 11.72 -11.65
CA VAL A 122 -4.55 12.12 -10.35
C VAL A 122 -3.54 13.25 -10.51
N SER A 123 -3.52 14.14 -9.52
CA SER A 123 -2.47 15.15 -9.36
C SER A 123 -2.17 15.33 -7.86
N LEU A 124 -1.03 15.94 -7.56
CA LEU A 124 -0.71 16.36 -6.19
C LEU A 124 -1.50 17.63 -5.85
N VAL A 125 -1.98 17.72 -4.62
CA VAL A 125 -2.62 18.95 -4.10
C VAL A 125 -1.69 20.16 -4.28
N SER A 126 -0.39 19.97 -4.03
CA SER A 126 0.63 21.00 -4.17
C SER A 126 0.87 21.50 -5.59
N LEU A 127 0.53 20.71 -6.62
CA LEU A 127 0.69 21.11 -8.02
C LEU A 127 -0.51 21.90 -8.54
N LEU A 128 -1.64 21.89 -7.84
CA LEU A 128 -2.87 22.57 -8.22
C LEU A 128 -3.09 23.91 -7.48
N SER A 129 -2.17 24.25 -6.58
CA SER A 129 -2.23 25.41 -5.68
C SER A 129 -1.46 26.61 -6.23
#